data_AF-A0AAU2B022-F1
#
_entry.id   AF-A0AAU2B022-F1
#
_cell.length_a   1.000
_cell.length_b   1.000
_cell.length_c   1.000
_cell.angle_alpha   90.00
_cell.angle_beta   90.00
_cell.angle_gamma   90.00
#
_symmetry.space_group_name_H-M   'P 1'
#
loop_
_entity.id
_entity.type
_entity.pdbx_description
1 polymer ?
#
loop_
_entity_poly.entity_id
_entity_poly.type
_entity_poly.pdbx_seq_one_letter_code
_entity_poly.pdbx_strand_id
1 'polypeptide(L)'
;MRAIVDHGRVYRRCGCRDQQHHQLGAHCPALVSDPDHGSWTFAADLPAPTPGRHTVRRGGFPTEDAARAALRRLLEGHNGGFTADPNQTVADYLTAWLRAKALALKPTTLARYRAYVTNDLIPAIGDIRLDDLGYPHIAGLVHTQLTHGRGRVTVHRILATLSSALGDAVRRHRLATNPARPTVIPRPAAAERHIWTPQEAVRFLHYCHAVDPPFADLIELLIGTGMRKGEALALHWNDVHLDQGVLFVRYSLAAVDNNHLVLTTPKTRTSKNWVAISPRVAAALRNRALDHTATATGQPGGGLVFHRPDGRPLHPAYVLNHFHYLSKQAGVSRTTVHDLRHLAATISITAGVPLTVVSKTLRHSTLSTTANIYSHLTTQAARDAVNTIDKTLTTIDGTAAPTVPIPRPRPPSDHTPQAHNRLTLIKTREVDTSYPTSAPPPQNGATTMRPPADETSKRPPPHHCENDL
;
A
#
# COMPACT_ATOMS: atom_id res chain seq x y z
N MET A 1 -3.29 -18.88 44.98
CA MET A 1 -3.71 -19.18 43.60
C MET A 1 -4.85 -20.20 43.66
N ARG A 2 -6.11 -19.76 43.57
CA ARG A 2 -7.26 -20.67 43.40
C ARG A 2 -7.49 -20.84 41.90
N ALA A 3 -7.36 -22.07 41.42
CA ALA A 3 -7.74 -22.44 40.07
C ALA A 3 -9.25 -22.20 39.91
N ILE A 4 -9.62 -21.20 39.10
CA ILE A 4 -11.01 -20.96 38.72
C ILE A 4 -11.28 -21.91 37.56
N VAL A 5 -11.91 -23.04 37.87
CA VAL A 5 -12.35 -24.05 36.89
C VAL A 5 -13.68 -23.59 36.30
N ASP A 6 -13.78 -23.69 34.97
CA ASP A 6 -14.86 -23.25 34.07
C ASP A 6 -16.29 -23.30 34.65
N HIS A 7 -16.99 -22.15 34.65
CA HIS A 7 -18.41 -22.03 35.00
C HIS A 7 -19.26 -21.48 33.85
N GLY A 8 -19.18 -22.15 32.70
CA GLY A 8 -20.13 -21.98 31.61
C GLY A 8 -21.28 -22.97 31.73
N ARG A 9 -22.54 -22.51 31.70
CA ARG A 9 -23.74 -23.37 31.63
C ARG A 9 -24.49 -23.14 30.33
N VAL A 10 -25.04 -24.20 29.75
CA VAL A 10 -25.89 -24.17 28.54
C VAL A 10 -27.30 -24.64 28.92
N TYR A 11 -28.35 -23.95 28.47
CA TYR A 11 -29.74 -24.22 28.79
C TYR A 11 -30.68 -23.64 27.73
N ARG A 12 -31.93 -24.14 27.66
CA ARG A 12 -32.96 -23.64 26.74
C ARG A 12 -33.79 -22.52 27.38
N ARG A 13 -34.26 -21.57 26.56
CA ARG A 13 -35.20 -20.52 26.97
C ARG A 13 -36.25 -20.25 25.89
N CYS A 14 -37.50 -20.05 26.29
CA CYS A 14 -38.59 -19.58 25.42
C CYS A 14 -38.92 -18.08 25.67
N GLY A 15 -39.47 -17.41 24.64
CA GLY A 15 -40.17 -16.12 24.73
C GLY A 15 -41.61 -16.17 25.26
N CYS A 16 -42.09 -17.36 25.62
CA CYS A 16 -43.45 -17.65 26.06
C CYS A 16 -43.81 -16.86 27.32
N ARG A 17 -45.06 -16.40 27.41
CA ARG A 17 -45.55 -15.61 28.54
C ARG A 17 -46.65 -16.35 29.31
N ASP A 18 -46.71 -16.14 30.62
CA ASP A 18 -47.82 -16.61 31.45
C ASP A 18 -49.08 -15.74 31.28
N GLN A 19 -50.15 -16.09 32.01
CA GLN A 19 -51.41 -15.34 32.03
C GLN A 19 -51.28 -13.91 32.58
N GLN A 20 -50.16 -13.60 33.23
CA GLN A 20 -49.82 -12.28 33.77
C GLN A 20 -48.81 -11.53 32.86
N HIS A 21 -48.59 -12.04 31.65
CA HIS A 21 -47.64 -11.53 30.65
C HIS A 21 -46.15 -11.59 31.05
N HIS A 22 -45.77 -12.32 32.09
CA HIS A 22 -44.37 -12.53 32.46
C HIS A 22 -43.71 -13.61 31.59
N GLN A 23 -42.46 -13.40 31.20
CA GLN A 23 -41.73 -14.35 30.38
C GLN A 23 -41.32 -15.59 31.20
N LEU A 24 -41.81 -16.77 30.79
CA LEU A 24 -41.54 -18.06 31.45
C LEU A 24 -40.07 -18.51 31.32
N GLY A 25 -39.39 -18.09 30.26
CA GLY A 25 -37.94 -18.29 30.09
C GLY A 25 -37.54 -19.77 30.07
N ALA A 26 -36.74 -20.19 31.05
CA ALA A 26 -36.23 -21.57 31.19
C ALA A 26 -37.24 -22.54 31.86
N HIS A 27 -38.29 -22.02 32.50
CA HIS A 27 -39.29 -22.82 33.23
C HIS A 27 -40.56 -23.09 32.39
N CYS A 28 -40.50 -22.82 31.07
CA CYS A 28 -41.64 -23.01 30.21
C CYS A 28 -41.95 -24.52 30.05
N PRO A 29 -43.18 -24.98 30.36
CA PRO A 29 -43.56 -26.40 30.23
C PRO A 29 -43.36 -26.93 28.81
N ALA A 30 -43.56 -26.07 27.81
CA ALA A 30 -43.41 -26.41 26.40
C ALA A 30 -41.96 -26.75 26.01
N LEU A 31 -40.94 -26.33 26.79
CA LEU A 31 -39.55 -26.75 26.56
C LEU A 31 -39.33 -28.24 26.89
N VAL A 32 -40.14 -28.81 27.77
CA VAL A 32 -40.06 -30.23 28.15
C VAL A 32 -40.81 -31.10 27.15
N SER A 33 -41.96 -30.62 26.65
CA SER A 33 -42.82 -31.38 25.75
C SER A 33 -42.41 -31.31 24.27
N ASP A 34 -41.75 -30.23 23.84
CA ASP A 34 -41.35 -30.02 22.45
C ASP A 34 -39.83 -29.75 22.34
N PRO A 35 -39.07 -30.61 21.64
CA PRO A 35 -37.63 -30.44 21.43
C PRO A 35 -37.26 -29.17 20.65
N ASP A 36 -38.11 -28.75 19.71
CA ASP A 36 -37.87 -27.63 18.79
C ASP A 36 -38.33 -26.29 19.39
N HIS A 37 -38.92 -26.34 20.59
CA HIS A 37 -39.42 -25.17 21.27
C HIS A 37 -38.31 -24.41 22.00
N GLY A 38 -38.27 -23.09 21.77
CA GLY A 38 -37.32 -22.18 22.38
C GLY A 38 -35.97 -22.12 21.67
N SER A 39 -34.99 -21.50 22.32
CA SER A 39 -33.62 -21.39 21.78
C SER A 39 -32.59 -21.74 22.84
N TRP A 40 -31.46 -22.28 22.38
CA TRP A 40 -30.33 -22.59 23.24
C TRP A 40 -29.58 -21.32 23.63
N THR A 41 -29.15 -21.29 24.88
CA THR A 41 -28.50 -20.16 25.53
C THR A 41 -27.36 -20.66 26.40
N PHE A 42 -26.23 -19.96 26.42
CA PHE A 42 -25.19 -20.17 27.42
C PHE A 42 -25.08 -18.98 28.40
N ALA A 43 -24.56 -19.25 29.59
CA ALA A 43 -24.13 -18.24 30.54
C ALA A 43 -22.75 -18.59 31.10
N ALA A 44 -21.81 -17.66 31.05
CA ALA A 44 -20.45 -17.83 31.59
C ALA A 44 -20.12 -16.66 32.51
N ASP A 45 -19.51 -16.95 33.65
CA ASP A 45 -18.95 -15.93 34.53
C ASP A 45 -17.52 -15.61 34.08
N LEU A 46 -17.27 -14.35 33.70
CA LEU A 46 -15.95 -13.90 33.28
C LEU A 46 -15.36 -12.95 34.34
N PRO A 47 -14.06 -13.05 34.66
CA PRO A 47 -13.31 -12.03 35.38
C PRO A 47 -13.48 -10.64 34.75
N ALA A 48 -13.87 -9.65 35.54
CA ALA A 48 -13.96 -8.25 35.12
C ALA A 48 -12.89 -7.40 35.84
N PRO A 49 -12.48 -6.24 35.27
CA PRO A 49 -11.50 -5.35 35.90
C PRO A 49 -11.98 -4.72 37.22
N THR A 50 -13.29 -4.69 37.45
CA THR A 50 -13.92 -4.18 38.67
C THR A 50 -14.41 -5.33 39.57
N PRO A 51 -14.41 -5.16 40.90
CA PRO A 51 -14.94 -6.16 41.81
C PRO A 51 -16.46 -6.33 41.60
N GLY A 52 -16.84 -7.46 41.01
CA GLY A 52 -18.22 -7.83 40.73
C GLY A 52 -18.31 -9.08 39.84
N ARG A 53 -19.40 -9.86 39.96
CA ARG A 53 -19.66 -11.02 39.09
C ARG A 53 -20.16 -10.54 37.74
N HIS A 54 -19.35 -10.67 36.69
CA HIS A 54 -19.75 -10.34 35.32
C HIS A 54 -20.19 -11.60 34.57
N THR A 55 -21.50 -11.88 34.59
CA THR A 55 -22.09 -13.01 33.86
C THR A 55 -22.44 -12.61 32.43
N VAL A 56 -21.75 -13.18 31.45
CA VAL A 56 -22.11 -13.09 30.04
C VAL A 56 -23.19 -14.12 29.74
N ARG A 57 -24.30 -13.70 29.15
CA ARG A 57 -25.38 -14.60 28.69
C ARG A 57 -25.59 -14.40 27.19
N ARG A 58 -25.66 -15.47 26.41
CA ARG A 58 -25.96 -15.41 24.97
C ARG A 58 -26.96 -16.50 24.61
N GLY A 59 -28.01 -16.13 23.89
CA GLY A 59 -29.09 -17.02 23.46
C GLY A 59 -29.40 -16.89 21.98
N GLY A 60 -30.37 -17.67 21.49
CA GLY A 60 -30.74 -17.70 20.07
C GLY A 60 -30.02 -18.77 19.26
N PHE A 61 -29.29 -19.69 19.91
CA PHE A 61 -28.67 -20.80 19.20
C PHE A 61 -29.71 -21.87 18.84
N PRO A 62 -29.67 -22.43 17.62
CA PRO A 62 -30.63 -23.45 17.19
C PRO A 62 -30.37 -24.80 17.88
N THR A 63 -29.14 -25.08 18.30
CA THR A 63 -28.75 -26.36 18.91
C THR A 63 -27.90 -26.18 20.16
N GLU A 64 -27.91 -27.19 21.04
CA GLU A 64 -27.06 -27.23 22.24
C GLU A 64 -25.58 -27.14 21.88
N ASP A 65 -25.16 -27.87 20.86
CA ASP A 65 -23.77 -27.91 20.41
C ASP A 65 -23.30 -26.55 19.87
N ALA A 66 -24.17 -25.80 19.17
CA ALA A 66 -23.85 -24.44 18.74
C ALA A 66 -23.64 -23.51 19.94
N ALA A 67 -24.49 -23.61 20.98
CA ALA A 67 -24.35 -22.84 22.20
C ALA A 67 -23.09 -23.25 22.99
N ARG A 68 -22.77 -24.54 23.06
CA ARG A 68 -21.57 -25.08 23.73
C ARG A 68 -20.29 -24.70 23.00
N ALA A 69 -20.29 -24.72 21.67
CA ALA A 69 -19.17 -24.25 20.86
C ALA A 69 -18.94 -22.74 21.00
N ALA A 70 -20.01 -21.94 21.08
CA ALA A 70 -19.91 -20.50 21.36
C ALA A 70 -19.39 -20.22 22.78
N LEU A 71 -19.82 -21.00 23.77
CA LEU A 71 -19.31 -20.94 25.14
C LEU A 71 -17.80 -21.26 25.19
N ARG A 72 -17.35 -22.33 24.53
CA ARG A 72 -15.91 -22.66 24.45
C ARG A 72 -15.09 -21.53 23.84
N ARG A 73 -15.53 -20.98 22.70
CA ARG A 73 -14.86 -19.84 22.05
C ARG A 73 -14.72 -18.62 22.97
N LEU A 74 -15.77 -18.33 23.76
CA LEU A 74 -15.75 -17.24 24.74
C LEU A 74 -14.71 -17.48 25.84
N LEU A 75 -14.68 -18.69 26.42
CA LEU A 75 -13.76 -19.05 27.50
C LEU A 75 -12.31 -19.13 27.02
N GLU A 76 -12.06 -19.70 25.85
CA GLU A 76 -10.73 -19.74 25.21
C GLU A 76 -10.20 -18.34 24.91
N GLY A 77 -11.07 -17.46 24.39
CA GLY A 77 -10.76 -16.04 24.22
C GLY A 77 -10.41 -15.38 25.56
N HIS A 78 -11.22 -15.58 26.60
CA HIS A 78 -10.92 -14.96 27.89
C HIS A 78 -9.61 -15.47 28.51
N ASN A 79 -9.37 -16.79 28.51
CA ASN A 79 -8.17 -17.42 29.05
C ASN A 79 -6.90 -17.04 28.29
N GLY A 80 -7.01 -16.70 27.00
CA GLY A 80 -5.92 -16.14 26.20
C GLY A 80 -5.60 -14.66 26.47
N GLY A 81 -6.25 -14.02 27.46
CA GLY A 81 -6.07 -12.60 27.80
C GLY A 81 -6.91 -11.65 26.94
N PHE A 82 -7.94 -12.14 26.25
CA PHE A 82 -8.77 -11.32 25.38
C PHE A 82 -9.96 -10.72 26.16
N THR A 83 -9.91 -9.41 26.40
CA THR A 83 -11.00 -8.63 27.04
C THR A 83 -11.89 -8.01 25.97
N ALA A 84 -12.54 -8.85 25.17
CA ALA A 84 -13.58 -8.37 24.27
C ALA A 84 -14.84 -8.06 25.07
N ASP A 85 -15.43 -6.88 24.86
CA ASP A 85 -16.83 -6.68 25.29
C ASP A 85 -17.67 -7.70 24.51
N PRO A 86 -18.31 -8.66 25.20
CA PRO A 86 -19.01 -9.73 24.53
C PRO A 86 -20.13 -9.19 23.63
N ASN A 87 -20.73 -8.05 23.96
CA ASN A 87 -21.87 -7.49 23.24
C ASN A 87 -21.47 -6.49 22.15
N GLN A 88 -20.17 -6.20 21.97
CA GLN A 88 -19.72 -5.27 20.95
C GLN A 88 -20.02 -5.82 19.55
N THR A 89 -20.82 -5.06 18.80
CA THR A 89 -21.09 -5.34 17.39
C THR A 89 -19.93 -4.93 16.50
N VAL A 90 -19.88 -5.44 15.28
CA VAL A 90 -18.92 -4.98 14.27
C VAL A 90 -19.14 -3.49 13.97
N ALA A 91 -20.38 -3.02 13.95
CA ALA A 91 -20.69 -1.60 13.73
C ALA A 91 -20.09 -0.70 14.82
N ASP A 92 -20.27 -1.06 16.10
CA ASP A 92 -19.72 -0.33 17.24
C ASP A 92 -18.19 -0.31 17.20
N TYR A 93 -17.59 -1.47 16.92
CA TYR A 93 -16.15 -1.60 16.83
C TYR A 93 -15.58 -0.73 15.70
N LEU A 94 -16.12 -0.84 14.48
CA LEU A 94 -15.63 -0.08 13.33
C LEU A 94 -15.80 1.43 13.52
N THR A 95 -16.89 1.86 14.16
CA THR A 95 -17.13 3.27 14.48
C THR A 95 -16.10 3.80 15.48
N ALA A 96 -15.83 3.07 16.56
CA ALA A 96 -14.80 3.42 17.53
C ALA A 96 -13.39 3.41 16.91
N TRP A 97 -13.11 2.41 16.06
CA TRP A 97 -11.85 2.27 15.34
C TRP A 97 -11.60 3.45 14.39
N LEU A 98 -12.62 3.90 13.65
CA LEU A 98 -12.53 5.07 12.79
C LEU A 98 -12.21 6.34 13.58
N ARG A 99 -12.86 6.56 14.73
CA ARG A 99 -12.58 7.71 15.61
C ARG A 99 -11.12 7.71 16.07
N ALA A 100 -10.61 6.56 16.50
CA ALA A 100 -9.21 6.43 16.89
C ALA A 100 -8.24 6.67 15.71
N LYS A 101 -8.58 6.17 14.51
CA LYS A 101 -7.76 6.36 13.30
C LYS A 101 -7.76 7.79 12.78
N ALA A 102 -8.78 8.58 13.08
CA ALA A 102 -8.87 9.97 12.65
C ALA A 102 -7.68 10.82 13.13
N LEU A 103 -7.08 10.46 14.27
CA LEU A 103 -5.92 11.17 14.83
C LEU A 103 -4.61 10.88 14.10
N ALA A 104 -4.51 9.74 13.40
CA ALA A 104 -3.26 9.28 12.79
C ALA A 104 -3.28 9.30 11.26
N LEU A 105 -4.46 9.26 10.63
CA LEU A 105 -4.60 9.17 9.18
C LEU A 105 -4.77 10.54 8.52
N LYS A 106 -4.25 10.67 7.30
CA LYS A 106 -4.52 11.84 6.46
C LYS A 106 -6.03 11.96 6.16
N PRO A 107 -6.59 13.18 6.04
CA PRO A 107 -8.02 13.39 5.81
C PRO A 107 -8.61 12.59 4.65
N THR A 108 -7.92 12.53 3.50
CA THR A 108 -8.38 11.77 2.33
C THR A 108 -8.37 10.26 2.50
N THR A 109 -7.53 9.72 3.39
CA THR A 109 -7.53 8.29 3.71
C THR A 109 -8.66 7.99 4.68
N LEU A 110 -8.86 8.85 5.69
CA LEU A 110 -9.94 8.73 6.66
C LEU A 110 -11.31 8.81 5.98
N ALA A 111 -11.51 9.77 5.08
CA ALA A 111 -12.74 9.90 4.29
C ALA A 111 -13.08 8.61 3.53
N ARG A 112 -12.09 8.00 2.87
CA ARG A 112 -12.27 6.71 2.18
C ARG A 112 -12.58 5.57 3.13
N TYR A 113 -11.89 5.49 4.26
CA TYR A 113 -12.17 4.47 5.28
C TYR A 113 -13.57 4.62 5.84
N ARG A 114 -13.98 5.86 6.13
CA ARG A 114 -15.34 6.18 6.58
C ARG A 114 -16.36 5.72 5.55
N ALA A 115 -16.20 6.09 4.28
CA ALA A 115 -17.11 5.67 3.21
C ALA A 115 -17.27 4.15 3.12
N TYR A 116 -16.16 3.39 3.14
CA TYR A 116 -16.23 1.92 3.13
C TYR A 116 -16.89 1.36 4.39
N VAL A 117 -16.61 1.93 5.55
CA VAL A 117 -17.20 1.45 6.80
C VAL A 117 -18.71 1.74 6.83
N THR A 118 -19.13 2.97 6.56
CA THR A 118 -20.53 3.40 6.71
C THR A 118 -21.42 2.88 5.60
N ASN A 119 -20.93 2.82 4.36
CA ASN A 119 -21.77 2.52 3.21
C ASN A 119 -21.71 1.05 2.80
N ASP A 120 -20.67 0.31 3.22
CA ASP A 120 -20.44 -1.05 2.75
C ASP A 120 -20.33 -2.07 3.88
N LEU A 121 -19.53 -1.81 4.92
CA LEU A 121 -19.28 -2.78 5.98
C LEU A 121 -20.41 -2.81 6.99
N ILE A 122 -20.81 -1.66 7.55
CA ILE A 122 -21.87 -1.58 8.55
C ILE A 122 -23.21 -2.14 8.01
N PRO A 123 -23.67 -1.77 6.81
CA PRO A 123 -24.94 -2.30 6.30
C PRO A 123 -24.95 -3.82 6.05
N ALA A 124 -23.78 -4.43 5.82
CA ALA A 124 -23.70 -5.84 5.46
C ALA A 124 -23.37 -6.77 6.64
N ILE A 125 -22.51 -6.32 7.56
CA ILE A 125 -21.99 -7.14 8.67
C ILE A 125 -22.05 -6.41 10.01
N GLY A 126 -22.64 -5.22 10.08
CA GLY A 126 -22.62 -4.36 11.26
C GLY A 126 -23.34 -4.94 12.47
N ASP A 127 -24.48 -5.61 12.26
CA ASP A 127 -25.31 -6.22 13.31
C ASP A 127 -24.69 -7.50 13.91
N ILE A 128 -23.67 -8.05 13.23
CA ILE A 128 -22.98 -9.24 13.69
C ILE A 128 -22.11 -8.86 14.89
N ARG A 129 -22.07 -9.73 15.91
CA ARG A 129 -21.16 -9.57 17.05
C ARG A 129 -19.72 -9.72 16.56
N LEU A 130 -18.82 -8.92 17.11
CA LEU A 130 -17.43 -8.88 16.64
C LEU A 130 -16.74 -10.26 16.68
N ASP A 131 -17.03 -11.06 17.71
CA ASP A 131 -16.45 -12.39 17.93
C ASP A 131 -17.16 -13.53 17.18
N ASP A 132 -18.38 -13.29 16.70
CA ASP A 132 -19.09 -14.19 15.77
C ASP A 132 -18.76 -13.91 14.30
N LEU A 133 -18.01 -12.84 14.01
CA LEU A 133 -17.57 -12.52 12.66
C LEU A 133 -16.61 -13.59 12.12
N GLY A 134 -17.08 -14.41 11.18
CA GLY A 134 -16.28 -15.44 10.50
C GLY A 134 -16.09 -15.18 9.01
N TYR A 135 -15.32 -16.08 8.38
CA TYR A 135 -15.10 -16.10 6.93
C TYR A 135 -16.40 -16.15 6.10
N PRO A 136 -17.46 -16.93 6.46
CA PRO A 136 -18.69 -16.98 5.68
C PRO A 136 -19.38 -15.62 5.51
N HIS A 137 -19.40 -14.79 6.56
CA HIS A 137 -19.98 -13.44 6.50
C HIS A 137 -19.21 -12.53 5.54
N ILE A 138 -17.88 -12.64 5.51
CA ILE A 138 -17.02 -11.86 4.63
C ILE A 138 -17.18 -12.32 3.18
N ALA A 139 -17.28 -13.63 2.95
CA ALA A 139 -17.58 -14.19 1.63
C ALA A 139 -18.97 -13.74 1.12
N GLY A 140 -19.97 -13.72 2.00
CA GLY A 140 -21.31 -13.17 1.71
C GLY A 140 -21.27 -11.70 1.31
N LEU A 141 -20.60 -10.85 2.10
CA LEU A 141 -20.38 -9.43 1.77
C LEU A 141 -19.76 -9.26 0.38
N VAL A 142 -18.73 -10.05 0.07
CA VAL A 142 -18.06 -10.01 -1.23
C VAL A 142 -19.01 -10.36 -2.36
N HIS A 143 -19.76 -11.46 -2.20
CA HIS A 143 -20.72 -11.90 -3.19
C HIS A 143 -21.76 -10.81 -3.46
N THR A 144 -22.39 -10.29 -2.40
CA THR A 144 -23.38 -9.21 -2.48
C THR A 144 -22.83 -7.96 -3.16
N GLN A 145 -21.60 -7.56 -2.86
CA GLN A 145 -21.01 -6.36 -3.49
C GLN A 145 -20.74 -6.56 -4.98
N LEU A 146 -20.28 -7.75 -5.37
CA LEU A 146 -20.04 -8.07 -6.79
C LEU A 146 -21.36 -8.21 -7.56
N THR A 147 -22.41 -8.79 -6.97
CA THR A 147 -23.73 -8.92 -7.63
C THR A 147 -24.41 -7.57 -7.82
N HIS A 148 -24.21 -6.61 -6.91
CA HIS A 148 -24.62 -5.21 -7.10
C HIS A 148 -23.74 -4.43 -8.11
N GLY A 149 -22.86 -5.09 -8.86
CA GLY A 149 -22.07 -4.48 -9.93
C GLY A 149 -20.87 -3.67 -9.43
N ARG A 150 -20.47 -3.78 -8.15
CA ARG A 150 -19.32 -3.05 -7.65
C ARG A 150 -18.02 -3.63 -8.20
N GLY A 151 -17.13 -2.76 -8.70
CA GLY A 151 -15.87 -3.18 -9.30
C GLY A 151 -14.96 -3.93 -8.33
N ARG A 152 -14.30 -5.00 -8.82
CA ARG A 152 -13.40 -5.90 -8.04
C ARG A 152 -12.31 -5.15 -7.26
N VAL A 153 -11.76 -4.07 -7.84
CA VAL A 153 -10.74 -3.23 -7.18
C VAL A 153 -11.31 -2.53 -5.95
N THR A 154 -12.56 -2.04 -6.02
CA THR A 154 -13.22 -1.40 -4.90
C THR A 154 -13.52 -2.42 -3.80
N VAL A 155 -14.06 -3.59 -4.15
CA VAL A 155 -14.30 -4.67 -3.18
C VAL A 155 -13.02 -5.09 -2.48
N HIS A 156 -11.91 -5.25 -3.21
CA HIS A 156 -10.61 -5.54 -2.62
C HIS A 156 -10.17 -4.44 -1.61
N ARG A 157 -10.42 -3.15 -1.90
CA ARG A 157 -10.10 -2.04 -0.98
C ARG A 157 -10.98 -2.04 0.28
N ILE A 158 -12.26 -2.40 0.15
CA ILE A 158 -13.18 -2.57 1.29
C ILE A 158 -12.64 -3.67 2.20
N LEU A 159 -12.30 -4.84 1.63
CA LEU A 159 -11.72 -5.95 2.38
C LEU A 159 -10.38 -5.60 3.03
N ALA A 160 -9.50 -4.87 2.34
CA ALA A 160 -8.24 -4.41 2.91
C ALA A 160 -8.45 -3.46 4.11
N THR A 161 -9.50 -2.62 4.05
CA THR A 161 -9.88 -1.73 5.16
C THR A 161 -10.41 -2.54 6.34
N LEU A 162 -11.30 -3.51 6.10
CA LEU A 162 -11.80 -4.44 7.12
C LEU A 162 -10.65 -5.23 7.75
N SER A 163 -9.76 -5.81 6.94
CA SER A 163 -8.60 -6.58 7.40
C SER A 163 -7.64 -5.73 8.25
N SER A 164 -7.47 -4.45 7.90
CA SER A 164 -6.71 -3.50 8.73
C SER A 164 -7.37 -3.27 10.09
N ALA A 165 -8.70 -3.06 10.11
CA ALA A 165 -9.47 -2.86 11.33
C ALA A 165 -9.46 -4.09 12.24
N LEU A 166 -9.65 -5.29 11.69
CA LEU A 166 -9.64 -6.53 12.46
C LEU A 166 -8.22 -6.92 12.90
N GLY A 167 -7.18 -6.60 12.12
CA GLY A 167 -5.80 -6.72 12.56
C GLY A 167 -5.48 -5.82 13.77
N ASP A 168 -6.09 -4.64 13.85
CA ASP A 168 -6.05 -3.78 15.02
C ASP A 168 -6.81 -4.33 16.23
N ALA A 169 -7.88 -5.10 15.99
CA ALA A 169 -8.63 -5.79 17.04
C ALA A 169 -7.78 -6.91 17.65
N VAL A 170 -7.10 -7.69 16.79
CA VAL A 170 -6.18 -8.76 17.22
C VAL A 170 -5.03 -8.19 18.03
N ARG A 171 -4.39 -7.11 17.57
CA ARG A 171 -3.30 -6.43 18.32
C ARG A 171 -3.72 -5.91 19.69
N ARG A 172 -5.01 -5.59 19.87
CA ARG A 172 -5.58 -5.11 21.14
C ARG A 172 -6.22 -6.23 21.96
N HIS A 173 -5.97 -7.49 21.60
CA HIS A 173 -6.58 -8.65 22.25
C HIS A 173 -8.11 -8.57 22.32
N ARG A 174 -8.76 -8.02 21.27
CA ARG A 174 -10.22 -8.06 21.11
C ARG A 174 -10.69 -9.25 20.27
N LEU A 175 -9.81 -9.81 19.43
CA LEU A 175 -10.07 -10.99 18.62
C LEU A 175 -8.85 -11.90 18.66
N ALA A 176 -9.07 -13.21 18.71
CA ALA A 176 -7.98 -14.19 18.66
C ALA A 176 -7.31 -14.22 17.27
N THR A 177 -8.11 -14.13 16.21
CA THR A 177 -7.62 -14.17 14.83
C THR A 177 -8.34 -13.13 13.97
N ASN A 178 -7.76 -12.80 12.81
CA ASN A 178 -8.37 -11.88 11.84
C ASN A 178 -9.13 -12.69 10.78
N PRO A 179 -10.48 -12.72 10.81
CA PRO A 179 -11.27 -13.50 9.86
C PRO A 179 -11.20 -12.94 8.42
N ALA A 180 -10.77 -11.70 8.24
CA ALA A 180 -10.57 -11.06 6.94
C ALA A 180 -9.13 -11.19 6.41
N ARG A 181 -8.26 -11.99 7.06
CA ARG A 181 -6.90 -12.25 6.58
C ARG A 181 -6.86 -13.25 5.42
N PRO A 182 -7.59 -14.39 5.45
CA PRO A 182 -7.75 -15.21 4.26
C PRO A 182 -8.37 -14.36 3.15
N THR A 183 -7.67 -14.26 2.03
CA THR A 183 -8.09 -13.34 0.98
C THR A 183 -9.19 -13.99 0.14
N VAL A 184 -10.44 -13.54 0.29
CA VAL A 184 -11.58 -14.03 -0.52
C VAL A 184 -11.39 -13.71 -2.00
N ILE A 185 -10.82 -12.54 -2.31
CA ILE A 185 -10.55 -12.10 -3.69
C ILE A 185 -9.07 -11.76 -3.85
N PRO A 186 -8.33 -12.44 -4.75
CA PRO A 186 -6.94 -12.08 -5.02
C PRO A 186 -6.85 -10.64 -5.49
N ARG A 187 -5.71 -10.00 -5.23
CA ARG A 187 -5.47 -8.63 -5.69
C ARG A 187 -5.72 -8.57 -7.20
N PRO A 188 -6.68 -7.74 -7.68
CA PRO A 188 -6.95 -7.65 -9.10
C PRO A 188 -5.68 -7.24 -9.86
N ALA A 189 -5.46 -7.86 -11.02
CA ALA A 189 -4.39 -7.45 -11.92
C ALA A 189 -4.54 -5.97 -12.24
N ALA A 190 -3.41 -5.25 -12.29
CA ALA A 190 -3.43 -3.88 -12.75
C ALA A 190 -3.79 -3.87 -14.24
N ALA A 191 -4.79 -3.08 -14.62
CA ALA A 191 -5.09 -2.86 -16.03
C ALA A 191 -3.85 -2.28 -16.73
N GLU A 192 -3.65 -2.68 -17.99
CA GLU A 192 -2.62 -2.11 -18.84
C GLU A 192 -2.87 -0.60 -19.01
N ARG A 193 -1.83 0.19 -18.78
CA ARG A 193 -1.92 1.65 -18.80
C ARG A 193 -1.56 2.15 -20.18
N HIS A 194 -2.41 3.00 -20.74
CA HIS A 194 -2.13 3.72 -21.97
C HIS A 194 -1.42 5.03 -21.62
N ILE A 195 -0.12 5.07 -21.91
CA ILE A 195 0.73 6.25 -21.73
C ILE A 195 0.92 6.88 -23.11
N TRP A 196 0.85 8.20 -23.19
CA TRP A 196 1.11 8.92 -24.43
C TRP A 196 2.50 8.64 -25.00
N THR A 197 2.60 8.75 -26.31
CA THR A 197 3.88 8.95 -26.98
C THR A 197 4.34 10.42 -26.82
N PRO A 198 5.66 10.72 -26.98
CA PRO A 198 6.13 12.09 -27.01
C PRO A 198 5.40 12.96 -28.06
N GLN A 199 5.07 12.39 -29.21
CA GLN A 199 4.36 13.06 -30.30
C GLN A 199 2.92 13.43 -29.89
N GLU A 200 2.21 12.52 -29.22
CA GLU A 200 0.88 12.81 -28.67
C GLU A 200 0.93 13.92 -27.62
N ALA A 201 1.94 13.89 -26.73
CA ALA A 201 2.11 14.91 -25.71
C ALA A 201 2.36 16.30 -26.32
N VAL A 202 3.23 16.39 -27.33
CA VAL A 202 3.48 17.65 -28.06
C VAL A 202 2.23 18.15 -28.77
N ARG A 203 1.51 17.26 -29.47
CA ARG A 203 0.24 17.62 -30.13
C ARG A 203 -0.79 18.16 -29.14
N PHE A 204 -0.93 17.51 -27.99
CA PHE A 204 -1.82 17.96 -26.94
C PHE A 204 -1.41 19.34 -26.40
N LEU A 205 -0.12 19.55 -26.13
CA LEU A 205 0.41 20.82 -25.64
C LEU A 205 0.21 21.95 -26.65
N HIS A 206 0.47 21.73 -27.94
CA HIS A 206 0.22 22.71 -29.00
C HIS A 206 -1.26 23.11 -29.06
N TYR A 207 -2.16 22.13 -28.98
CA TYR A 207 -3.59 22.41 -28.93
C TYR A 207 -3.99 23.22 -27.68
N CYS A 208 -3.46 22.85 -26.51
CA CYS A 208 -3.75 23.59 -25.27
C CYS A 208 -3.21 25.02 -25.32
N HIS A 209 -1.99 25.24 -25.84
CA HIS A 209 -1.44 26.58 -25.99
C HIS A 209 -2.30 27.50 -26.87
N ALA A 210 -3.04 26.94 -27.83
CA ALA A 210 -3.94 27.70 -28.68
C ALA A 210 -5.31 28.01 -28.04
N VAL A 211 -5.83 27.11 -27.19
CA VAL A 211 -7.21 27.18 -26.68
C VAL A 211 -7.29 27.62 -25.21
N ASP A 212 -6.32 27.21 -24.40
CA ASP A 212 -6.24 27.49 -22.96
C ASP A 212 -4.77 27.53 -22.49
N PRO A 213 -4.05 28.65 -22.75
CA PRO A 213 -2.64 28.79 -22.39
C PRO A 213 -2.35 28.55 -20.89
N PRO A 214 -3.15 29.07 -19.93
CA PRO A 214 -2.94 28.80 -18.51
C PRO A 214 -2.98 27.32 -18.15
N PHE A 215 -3.86 26.54 -18.80
CA PHE A 215 -3.91 25.10 -18.62
C PHE A 215 -2.72 24.39 -19.27
N ALA A 216 -2.26 24.88 -20.43
CA ALA A 216 -1.07 24.35 -21.09
C ALA A 216 0.16 24.44 -20.18
N ASP A 217 0.37 25.58 -19.50
CA ASP A 217 1.48 25.78 -18.57
C ASP A 217 1.47 24.78 -17.39
N LEU A 218 0.28 24.42 -16.88
CA LEU A 218 0.13 23.39 -15.85
C LEU A 218 0.57 22.02 -16.37
N ILE A 219 0.21 21.68 -17.61
CA ILE A 219 0.55 20.40 -18.21
C ILE A 219 2.04 20.34 -18.59
N GLU A 220 2.61 21.43 -19.09
CA GLU A 220 4.06 21.58 -19.32
C GLU A 220 4.85 21.31 -18.03
N LEU A 221 4.43 21.91 -16.91
CA LEU A 221 5.03 21.65 -15.60
C LEU A 221 4.92 20.17 -15.23
N LEU A 222 3.74 19.56 -15.35
CA LEU A 222 3.51 18.17 -14.94
C LEU A 222 4.34 17.17 -15.76
N ILE A 223 4.45 17.38 -17.08
CA ILE A 223 5.26 16.52 -17.96
C ILE A 223 6.74 16.78 -17.72
N GLY A 224 7.18 18.04 -17.68
CA GLY A 224 8.59 18.40 -17.57
C GLY A 224 9.23 18.06 -16.23
N THR A 225 8.45 17.96 -15.16
CA THR A 225 8.95 17.65 -13.80
C THR A 225 8.52 16.27 -13.27
N GLY A 226 7.50 15.67 -13.88
CA GLY A 226 6.86 14.46 -13.38
C GLY A 226 6.24 14.63 -11.99
N MET A 227 5.92 15.85 -11.54
CA MET A 227 5.28 16.10 -10.25
C MET A 227 3.92 15.40 -10.14
N ARG A 228 3.50 15.04 -8.92
CA ARG A 228 2.11 14.58 -8.73
C ARG A 228 1.17 15.76 -8.92
N LYS A 229 0.01 15.53 -9.53
CA LYS A 229 -1.07 16.54 -9.68
C LYS A 229 -1.25 17.41 -8.42
N GLY A 230 -1.45 16.79 -7.26
CA GLY A 230 -1.68 17.54 -6.02
C GLY A 230 -0.50 18.42 -5.60
N GLU A 231 0.73 18.02 -5.92
CA GLU A 231 1.95 18.81 -5.66
C GLU A 231 1.99 20.04 -6.58
N ALA A 232 1.67 19.88 -7.87
CA ALA A 232 1.62 21.00 -8.82
C ALA A 232 0.51 22.00 -8.47
N LEU A 233 -0.68 21.52 -8.08
CA LEU A 233 -1.81 22.36 -7.67
C LEU A 233 -1.63 23.05 -6.31
N ALA A 234 -0.58 22.71 -5.56
CA ALA A 234 -0.22 23.35 -4.30
C ALA A 234 1.10 24.12 -4.37
N LEU A 235 1.66 24.29 -5.58
CA LEU A 235 2.90 25.02 -5.78
C LEU A 235 2.67 26.50 -5.52
N HIS A 236 3.54 27.12 -4.72
CA HIS A 236 3.51 28.55 -4.43
C HIS A 236 4.69 29.25 -5.12
N TRP A 237 4.53 30.53 -5.45
CA TRP A 237 5.60 31.36 -6.04
C TRP A 237 6.84 31.44 -5.15
N ASN A 238 6.67 31.47 -3.83
CA ASN A 238 7.79 31.44 -2.87
C ASN A 238 8.65 30.17 -2.93
N ASP A 239 8.16 29.12 -3.61
CA ASP A 239 8.87 27.86 -3.79
C ASP A 239 9.46 27.72 -5.22
N VAL A 240 9.33 28.73 -6.08
CA VAL A 240 9.80 28.71 -7.47
C VAL A 240 11.01 29.61 -7.61
N HIS A 241 12.17 29.03 -7.92
CA HIS A 241 13.43 29.74 -8.11
C HIS A 241 13.89 29.59 -9.57
N LEU A 242 13.35 30.45 -10.44
CA LEU A 242 13.59 30.39 -11.89
C LEU A 242 15.06 30.56 -12.26
N ASP A 243 15.78 31.46 -11.57
CA ASP A 243 17.20 31.74 -11.85
C ASP A 243 18.10 30.56 -11.49
N GLN A 244 17.72 29.79 -10.49
CA GLN A 244 18.42 28.58 -10.06
C GLN A 244 17.97 27.33 -10.82
N GLY A 245 16.91 27.43 -11.63
CA GLY A 245 16.34 26.28 -12.32
C GLY A 245 15.78 25.21 -11.39
N VAL A 246 15.24 25.60 -10.22
CA VAL A 246 14.68 24.66 -9.24
C VAL A 246 13.34 25.15 -8.65
N LEU A 247 12.53 24.19 -8.20
CA LEU A 247 11.36 24.45 -7.34
C LEU A 247 11.36 23.54 -6.11
N PHE A 248 10.69 23.95 -5.04
CA PHE A 248 10.55 23.16 -3.81
C PHE A 248 9.13 22.64 -3.62
N VAL A 249 8.98 21.35 -3.34
CA VAL A 249 7.65 20.76 -3.11
C VAL A 249 7.36 20.68 -1.62
N ARG A 250 6.63 21.66 -1.09
CA ARG A 250 6.26 21.72 0.34
C ARG A 250 4.91 21.10 0.65
N TYR A 251 3.94 21.27 -0.25
CA TYR A 251 2.54 20.95 -0.03
C TYR A 251 1.97 20.06 -1.14
N SER A 252 0.81 19.48 -0.87
CA SER A 252 -0.01 18.78 -1.84
C SER A 252 -1.47 19.11 -1.59
N LEU A 253 -2.16 19.59 -2.63
CA LEU A 253 -3.59 19.85 -2.62
C LEU A 253 -4.33 18.53 -2.81
N ALA A 254 -5.36 18.31 -1.99
CA ALA A 254 -6.24 17.17 -2.14
C ALA A 254 -7.70 17.57 -1.90
N ALA A 255 -8.62 16.93 -2.62
CA ALA A 255 -10.05 17.05 -2.37
C ALA A 255 -10.48 15.93 -1.39
N VAL A 256 -11.06 16.32 -0.26
CA VAL A 256 -11.72 15.43 0.70
C VAL A 256 -13.21 15.45 0.37
N ASP A 257 -13.80 14.25 0.22
CA ASP A 257 -15.21 14.05 -0.13
C ASP A 257 -15.68 14.84 -1.36
N ASN A 258 -14.75 15.11 -2.29
CA ASN A 258 -14.93 15.91 -3.52
C ASN A 258 -15.42 17.35 -3.33
N ASN A 259 -15.61 17.82 -2.09
CA ASN A 259 -16.14 19.15 -1.81
C ASN A 259 -15.14 20.05 -1.06
N HIS A 260 -14.25 19.47 -0.26
CA HIS A 260 -13.35 20.25 0.60
C HIS A 260 -11.91 20.13 0.13
N LEU A 261 -11.36 21.23 -0.36
CA LEU A 261 -9.96 21.33 -0.72
C LEU A 261 -9.11 21.55 0.53
N VAL A 262 -8.11 20.69 0.72
CA VAL A 262 -7.20 20.74 1.86
C VAL A 262 -5.77 20.72 1.35
N LEU A 263 -4.97 21.69 1.81
CA LEU A 263 -3.52 21.64 1.67
C LEU A 263 -2.96 20.68 2.72
N THR A 264 -2.24 19.67 2.25
CA THR A 264 -1.64 18.65 3.10
C THR A 264 -0.14 18.57 2.83
N THR A 265 0.59 17.90 3.72
CA THR A 265 1.98 17.53 3.41
C THR A 265 2.01 16.46 2.31
N PRO A 266 3.04 16.44 1.45
CA PRO A 266 3.21 15.40 0.44
C PRO A 266 3.14 13.98 1.01
N LYS A 267 2.79 13.01 0.17
CA LYS A 267 2.53 11.63 0.60
C LYS A 267 3.73 10.97 1.28
N THR A 268 4.94 11.28 0.83
CA THR A 268 6.19 10.69 1.35
C THR A 268 7.13 11.78 1.84
N ARG A 269 8.00 11.47 2.80
CA ARG A 269 9.06 12.39 3.24
C ARG A 269 9.98 12.78 2.08
N THR A 270 10.27 11.82 1.19
CA THR A 270 11.08 12.04 -0.03
C THR A 270 10.44 13.00 -1.04
N SER A 271 9.11 13.17 -1.00
CA SER A 271 8.45 14.19 -1.84
C SER A 271 8.77 15.61 -1.41
N LYS A 272 9.13 15.84 -0.14
CA LYS A 272 9.55 17.16 0.36
C LYS A 272 10.99 17.43 -0.06
N ASN A 273 11.18 17.67 -1.35
CA ASN A 273 12.48 17.91 -1.92
C ASN A 273 12.37 18.89 -3.09
N TRP A 274 13.52 19.41 -3.51
CA TRP A 274 13.62 20.21 -4.71
C TRP A 274 13.42 19.37 -5.97
N VAL A 275 13.04 20.04 -7.06
CA VAL A 275 12.88 19.48 -8.40
C VAL A 275 13.52 20.44 -9.39
N ALA A 276 14.39 19.94 -10.25
CA ALA A 276 14.95 20.73 -11.35
C ALA A 276 13.86 21.05 -12.37
N ILE A 277 13.92 22.25 -12.94
CA ILE A 277 13.06 22.68 -14.04
C ILE A 277 13.89 22.91 -15.30
N SER A 278 13.38 22.45 -16.44
CA SER A 278 13.99 22.71 -17.74
C SER A 278 13.68 24.14 -18.22
N PRO A 279 14.42 24.67 -19.21
CA PRO A 279 14.09 25.97 -19.81
C PRO A 279 12.65 26.06 -20.32
N ARG A 280 12.11 24.94 -20.83
CA ARG A 280 10.71 24.84 -21.28
C ARG A 280 9.71 25.03 -20.14
N VAL A 281 9.96 24.39 -18.99
CA VAL A 281 9.12 24.57 -17.78
C VAL A 281 9.30 25.98 -17.21
N ALA A 282 10.51 26.51 -17.20
CA ALA A 282 10.77 27.87 -16.76
C ALA A 282 10.03 28.91 -17.62
N ALA A 283 9.94 28.71 -18.93
CA ALA A 283 9.15 29.57 -19.82
C ALA A 283 7.65 29.53 -19.47
N ALA A 284 7.07 28.35 -19.28
CA ALA A 284 5.67 28.20 -18.84
C ALA A 284 5.41 28.91 -17.49
N LEU A 285 6.33 28.78 -16.54
CA LEU A 285 6.23 29.50 -15.26
C LEU A 285 6.41 31.01 -15.44
N ARG A 286 7.27 31.50 -16.33
CA ARG A 286 7.37 32.95 -16.60
C ARG A 286 6.08 33.51 -17.19
N ASN A 287 5.45 32.82 -18.15
CA ASN A 287 4.16 33.20 -18.70
C ASN A 287 3.13 33.36 -17.59
N ARG A 288 3.09 32.38 -16.67
CA ARG A 288 2.18 32.41 -15.53
C ARG A 288 2.46 33.54 -14.54
N ALA A 289 3.72 33.95 -14.37
CA ALA A 289 4.08 35.06 -13.49
C ALA A 289 3.58 36.41 -14.05
N LEU A 290 3.57 36.56 -15.38
CA LEU A 290 3.04 37.76 -16.03
C LEU A 290 1.53 37.89 -15.77
N ASP A 291 0.78 36.79 -15.92
CA ASP A 291 -0.66 36.74 -15.62
C ASP A 291 -0.99 37.01 -14.15
N HIS A 292 -0.07 36.67 -13.23
CA HIS A 292 -0.28 36.78 -11.78
C HIS A 292 -0.33 38.24 -11.28
N THR A 293 0.33 39.17 -11.98
CA THR A 293 0.40 40.58 -11.56
C THR A 293 -0.95 41.31 -11.53
N ALA A 294 -2.01 40.72 -12.10
CA ALA A 294 -3.33 41.34 -12.18
C ALA A 294 -4.32 41.02 -11.03
N THR A 295 -4.06 40.05 -10.12
CA THR A 295 -5.16 39.48 -9.30
C THR A 295 -4.89 39.15 -7.81
N ALA A 296 -3.85 39.64 -7.14
CA ALA A 296 -3.55 39.22 -5.76
C ALA A 296 -3.65 40.34 -4.69
N THR A 297 -4.82 40.50 -4.06
CA THR A 297 -4.92 41.05 -2.69
C THR A 297 -5.71 40.11 -1.76
N GLY A 298 -5.00 39.50 -0.81
CA GLY A 298 -5.52 39.24 0.56
C GLY A 298 -6.38 38.02 0.87
N GLN A 299 -6.57 37.03 -0.01
CA GLN A 299 -7.46 35.87 0.25
C GLN A 299 -6.72 34.52 0.51
N PRO A 300 -7.34 33.55 1.20
CA PRO A 300 -6.72 32.24 1.49
C PRO A 300 -6.48 31.44 0.20
N GLY A 301 -5.21 31.22 -0.16
CA GLY A 301 -4.77 30.81 -1.51
C GLY A 301 -3.69 31.74 -2.10
N GLY A 302 -3.37 32.83 -1.39
CA GLY A 302 -2.31 33.77 -1.75
C GLY A 302 -0.99 33.08 -2.13
N GLY A 303 -0.49 33.43 -3.31
CA GLY A 303 0.80 32.98 -3.81
C GLY A 303 0.79 31.62 -4.52
N LEU A 304 -0.36 30.96 -4.74
CA LEU A 304 -0.42 29.76 -5.59
C LEU A 304 -0.06 30.10 -7.03
N VAL A 305 0.72 29.22 -7.68
CA VAL A 305 1.07 29.36 -9.10
C VAL A 305 -0.14 29.08 -10.00
N PHE A 306 -0.87 27.99 -9.70
CA PHE A 306 -2.06 27.58 -10.44
C PHE A 306 -3.31 27.74 -9.57
N HIS A 307 -4.12 28.72 -9.93
CA HIS A 307 -5.33 29.10 -9.22
C HIS A 307 -6.42 29.48 -10.21
N ARG A 308 -7.65 29.51 -9.72
CA ARG A 308 -8.81 30.08 -10.42
C ARG A 308 -8.67 31.61 -10.50
N PRO A 309 -9.41 32.28 -11.39
CA PRO A 309 -9.39 33.76 -11.48
C PRO A 309 -9.71 34.48 -10.16
N ASP A 310 -10.47 33.84 -9.25
CA ASP A 310 -10.82 34.35 -7.91
C ASP A 310 -9.71 34.12 -6.86
N GLY A 311 -8.53 33.64 -7.26
CA GLY A 311 -7.40 33.32 -6.37
C GLY A 311 -7.53 31.98 -5.64
N ARG A 312 -8.67 31.27 -5.75
CA ARG A 312 -8.87 29.99 -5.06
C ARG A 312 -8.13 28.85 -5.77
N PRO A 313 -7.75 27.77 -5.06
CA PRO A 313 -7.07 26.63 -5.68
C PRO A 313 -7.92 25.95 -6.77
N LEU A 314 -7.27 25.44 -7.81
CA LEU A 314 -7.95 24.64 -8.84
C LEU A 314 -8.42 23.29 -8.26
N HIS A 315 -9.68 22.94 -8.50
CA HIS A 315 -10.22 21.69 -8.02
C HIS A 315 -9.64 20.49 -8.81
N PRO A 316 -9.12 19.42 -8.16
CA PRO A 316 -8.53 18.28 -8.87
C PRO A 316 -9.47 17.58 -9.85
N ALA A 317 -10.79 17.58 -9.59
CA ALA A 317 -11.77 17.02 -10.51
C ALA A 317 -12.00 17.90 -11.74
N TYR A 318 -11.94 19.23 -11.58
CA TYR A 318 -11.98 20.16 -12.70
C TYR A 318 -10.79 19.92 -13.63
N VAL A 319 -9.58 19.85 -13.08
CA VAL A 319 -8.35 19.58 -13.85
C VAL A 319 -8.45 18.25 -14.62
N LEU A 320 -9.01 17.21 -14.00
CA LEU A 320 -9.19 15.90 -14.66
C LEU A 320 -10.22 15.97 -15.81
N ASN A 321 -11.37 16.59 -15.57
CA ASN A 321 -12.44 16.67 -16.56
C ASN A 321 -12.03 17.55 -17.74
N HIS A 322 -11.39 18.69 -17.45
CA HIS A 322 -10.87 19.61 -18.46
C HIS A 322 -9.75 18.96 -19.28
N PHE A 323 -8.83 18.23 -18.62
CA PHE A 323 -7.81 17.43 -19.30
C PHE A 323 -8.41 16.43 -20.28
N HIS A 324 -9.43 15.67 -19.88
CA HIS A 324 -10.10 14.72 -20.76
C HIS A 324 -10.84 15.39 -21.92
N TYR A 325 -11.49 16.52 -21.66
CA TYR A 325 -12.17 17.30 -22.68
C TYR A 325 -11.17 17.77 -23.76
N LEU A 326 -10.08 18.44 -23.36
CA LEU A 326 -9.05 18.93 -24.28
C LEU A 326 -8.34 17.78 -24.98
N SER A 327 -8.13 16.64 -24.31
CA SER A 327 -7.49 15.45 -24.90
C SER A 327 -8.32 14.90 -26.07
N LYS A 328 -9.65 14.88 -25.91
CA LYS A 328 -10.58 14.47 -26.97
C LYS A 328 -10.52 15.44 -28.14
N GLN A 329 -10.49 16.75 -27.88
CA GLN A 329 -10.43 17.76 -28.95
C GLN A 329 -9.08 17.74 -29.70
N ALA A 330 -7.97 17.49 -29.00
CA ALA A 330 -6.64 17.37 -29.58
C ALA A 330 -6.42 16.05 -30.35
N GLY A 331 -7.40 15.12 -30.34
CA GLY A 331 -7.29 13.83 -31.03
C GLY A 331 -6.21 12.91 -30.46
N VAL A 332 -5.90 13.01 -29.17
CA VAL A 332 -4.93 12.14 -28.49
C VAL A 332 -5.63 11.04 -27.70
N SER A 333 -4.92 9.94 -27.48
CA SER A 333 -5.47 8.79 -26.74
C SER A 333 -5.91 9.18 -25.31
N ARG A 334 -6.92 8.50 -24.78
CA ARG A 334 -7.43 8.79 -23.44
C ARG A 334 -6.45 8.29 -22.38
N THR A 335 -5.91 9.22 -21.59
CA THR A 335 -5.03 8.93 -20.45
C THR A 335 -5.46 9.72 -19.21
N THR A 336 -4.81 9.51 -18.06
CA THR A 336 -5.07 10.31 -16.85
C THR A 336 -3.97 11.33 -16.58
N VAL A 337 -4.27 12.38 -15.80
CA VAL A 337 -3.26 13.35 -15.35
C VAL A 337 -2.10 12.68 -14.58
N HIS A 338 -2.33 11.53 -13.94
CA HIS A 338 -1.26 10.81 -13.27
C HIS A 338 -0.32 10.10 -14.26
N ASP A 339 -0.84 9.73 -15.44
CA ASP A 339 -0.05 9.09 -16.48
C ASP A 339 0.93 10.06 -17.16
N LEU A 340 0.75 11.38 -17.02
CA LEU A 340 1.77 12.37 -17.43
C LEU A 340 3.08 12.22 -16.66
N ARG A 341 3.01 11.84 -15.38
CA ARG A 341 4.19 11.48 -14.61
C ARG A 341 4.82 10.18 -15.12
N HIS A 342 3.99 9.25 -15.60
CA HIS A 342 4.49 8.03 -16.21
C HIS A 342 5.15 8.31 -17.56
N LEU A 343 4.58 9.21 -18.37
CA LEU A 343 5.16 9.73 -19.59
C LEU A 343 6.54 10.36 -19.33
N ALA A 344 6.66 11.24 -18.33
CA ALA A 344 7.94 11.86 -17.97
C ALA A 344 9.04 10.83 -17.67
N ALA A 345 8.67 9.77 -16.93
CA ALA A 345 9.57 8.68 -16.62
C ALA A 345 9.92 7.85 -17.86
N THR A 346 8.93 7.50 -18.70
CA THR A 346 9.14 6.76 -19.95
C THR A 346 10.10 7.53 -20.84
N ILE A 347 9.87 8.82 -21.07
CA ILE A 347 10.75 9.68 -21.87
C ILE A 347 12.18 9.66 -21.31
N SER A 348 12.35 9.81 -20.00
CA SER A 348 13.67 9.82 -19.36
C SER A 348 14.39 8.49 -19.50
N ILE A 349 13.69 7.37 -19.30
CA ILE A 349 14.26 6.02 -19.39
C ILE A 349 14.65 5.71 -20.84
N THR A 350 13.78 6.00 -21.80
CA THR A 350 14.05 5.80 -23.22
C THR A 350 15.19 6.69 -23.73
N ALA A 351 15.40 7.86 -23.11
CA ALA A 351 16.56 8.71 -23.35
C ALA A 351 17.87 8.21 -22.70
N GLY A 352 17.86 7.04 -22.04
CA GLY A 352 19.04 6.43 -21.45
C GLY A 352 19.37 6.90 -20.03
N VAL A 353 18.50 7.68 -19.38
CA VAL A 353 18.72 8.12 -18.00
C VAL A 353 18.64 6.92 -17.04
N PRO A 354 19.64 6.68 -16.17
CA PRO A 354 19.63 5.54 -15.27
C PRO A 354 18.38 5.51 -14.38
N LEU A 355 17.81 4.31 -14.18
CA LEU A 355 16.55 4.13 -13.44
C LEU A 355 16.60 4.70 -12.01
N THR A 356 17.77 4.65 -11.37
CA THR A 356 18.01 5.22 -10.04
C THR A 356 17.88 6.74 -10.03
N VAL A 357 18.36 7.41 -11.07
CA VAL A 357 18.23 8.86 -11.27
C VAL A 357 16.77 9.21 -11.53
N VAL A 358 16.10 8.51 -12.46
CA VAL A 358 14.67 8.72 -12.75
C VAL A 358 13.81 8.54 -11.49
N SER A 359 14.07 7.50 -10.69
CA SER A 359 13.37 7.24 -9.43
C SER A 359 13.54 8.38 -8.41
N LYS A 360 14.76 8.92 -8.29
CA LYS A 360 15.07 10.06 -7.43
C LYS A 360 14.43 11.35 -7.92
N THR A 361 14.54 11.67 -9.20
CA THR A 361 13.93 12.86 -9.84
C THR A 361 12.41 12.86 -9.63
N LEU A 362 11.76 11.72 -9.85
CA LEU A 362 10.33 11.60 -9.61
C LEU A 362 9.98 11.58 -8.12
N ARG A 363 10.92 11.32 -7.21
CA ARG A 363 10.68 11.20 -5.76
C ARG A 363 9.77 10.01 -5.43
N HIS A 364 10.12 8.84 -5.97
CA HIS A 364 9.53 7.57 -5.52
C HIS A 364 10.09 7.16 -4.15
N SER A 365 9.26 6.54 -3.31
CA SER A 365 9.71 5.99 -2.02
C SER A 365 10.53 4.71 -2.19
N THR A 366 10.27 3.94 -3.25
CA THR A 366 10.99 2.70 -3.56
C THR A 366 11.37 2.67 -5.05
N LEU A 367 12.56 2.16 -5.34
CA LEU A 367 13.01 1.92 -6.72
C LEU A 367 12.11 0.92 -7.46
N SER A 368 11.57 -0.07 -6.72
CA SER A 368 10.61 -1.05 -7.25
C SER A 368 9.37 -0.41 -7.85
N THR A 369 8.96 0.78 -7.37
CA THR A 369 7.86 1.52 -8.00
C THR A 369 8.22 1.87 -9.44
N THR A 370 9.42 2.38 -9.70
CA THR A 370 9.87 2.69 -11.06
C THR A 370 10.09 1.41 -11.86
N ALA A 371 10.78 0.41 -11.31
CA ALA A 371 11.10 -0.83 -12.02
C ALA A 371 9.85 -1.60 -12.46
N ASN A 372 8.85 -1.77 -11.57
CA ASN A 372 7.64 -2.53 -11.86
C ASN A 372 6.76 -1.87 -12.92
N ILE A 373 6.81 -0.54 -13.05
CA ILE A 373 6.03 0.19 -14.05
C ILE A 373 6.66 0.03 -15.44
N TYR A 374 7.99 -0.06 -15.51
CA TYR A 374 8.76 -0.09 -16.75
C TYR A 374 9.43 -1.42 -17.00
N SER A 375 8.85 -2.52 -16.50
CA SER A 375 9.47 -3.85 -16.54
C SER A 375 9.86 -4.31 -17.95
N HIS A 376 9.15 -3.86 -18.99
CA HIS A 376 9.50 -4.16 -20.38
C HIS A 376 10.72 -3.35 -20.85
N LEU A 377 10.80 -2.07 -20.47
CA LEU A 377 11.97 -1.23 -20.76
C LEU A 377 13.21 -1.71 -20.00
N THR A 378 13.06 -2.26 -18.80
CA THR A 378 14.18 -2.84 -18.06
C THR A 378 14.75 -4.08 -18.75
N THR A 379 13.91 -4.87 -19.44
CA THR A 379 14.38 -6.00 -20.24
C THR A 379 15.19 -5.53 -21.45
N GLN A 380 14.74 -4.47 -22.13
CA GLN A 380 15.49 -3.90 -23.25
C GLN A 380 16.82 -3.29 -22.77
N ALA A 381 16.80 -2.50 -21.70
CA ALA A 381 18.01 -1.93 -21.11
C ALA A 381 19.01 -3.01 -20.66
N ALA A 382 18.53 -4.15 -20.14
CA ALA A 382 19.39 -5.28 -19.80
C ALA A 382 20.06 -5.90 -21.05
N ARG A 383 19.32 -6.04 -22.16
CA ARG A 383 19.90 -6.48 -23.44
C ARG A 383 20.93 -5.50 -23.97
N ASP A 384 20.62 -4.21 -23.95
CA ASP A 384 21.52 -3.16 -24.41
C ASP A 384 22.81 -3.15 -23.57
N ALA A 385 22.71 -3.33 -22.25
CA ALA A 385 23.87 -3.44 -21.37
C ALA A 385 24.78 -4.63 -21.72
N VAL A 386 24.19 -5.82 -21.97
CA VAL A 386 24.96 -7.00 -22.40
C VAL A 386 25.61 -6.78 -23.77
N ASN A 387 24.87 -6.19 -24.71
CA ASN A 387 25.39 -5.84 -26.03
C ASN A 387 26.53 -4.80 -25.95
N THR A 388 26.49 -3.89 -24.99
CA THR A 388 27.59 -2.94 -24.75
C THR A 388 28.84 -3.66 -24.23
N ILE A 389 28.68 -4.64 -23.32
CA ILE A 389 29.81 -5.47 -22.86
C ILE A 389 30.44 -6.18 -24.05
N ASP A 390 29.64 -6.88 -24.85
CA ASP A 390 30.08 -7.58 -26.07
C ASP A 390 30.85 -6.66 -27.01
N LYS A 391 30.22 -5.54 -27.43
CA LYS A 391 30.86 -4.55 -28.30
C LYS A 391 32.18 -4.02 -27.76
N THR A 392 32.25 -3.76 -26.45
CA THR A 392 33.46 -3.21 -25.83
C THR A 392 34.60 -4.24 -25.88
N LEU A 393 34.31 -5.50 -25.54
CA LEU A 393 35.28 -6.59 -25.60
C LEU A 393 35.71 -6.87 -27.05
N THR A 394 34.77 -6.98 -28.00
CA THR A 394 35.09 -7.19 -29.42
C THR A 394 35.91 -6.05 -30.01
N THR A 395 35.65 -4.80 -29.59
CA THR A 395 36.44 -3.64 -30.05
C THR A 395 37.88 -3.71 -29.54
N ILE A 396 38.08 -4.11 -28.27
CA ILE A 396 39.40 -4.30 -27.67
C ILE A 396 40.13 -5.46 -28.35
N ASP A 397 39.46 -6.60 -28.57
CA ASP A 397 40.02 -7.75 -29.28
C ASP A 397 40.39 -7.40 -30.74
N GLY A 398 39.56 -6.60 -31.42
CA GLY A 398 39.80 -6.16 -32.80
C GLY A 398 40.90 -5.10 -32.93
N THR A 399 41.19 -4.35 -31.87
CA THR A 399 42.32 -3.40 -31.83
C THR A 399 43.61 -4.05 -31.31
N ALA A 400 43.51 -5.21 -30.66
CA ALA A 400 44.62 -6.05 -30.23
C ALA A 400 45.01 -7.10 -31.29
N ALA A 401 45.69 -6.66 -32.35
CA ALA A 401 46.62 -7.54 -33.08
C ALA A 401 47.92 -6.75 -33.34
N PRO A 402 49.07 -7.29 -32.92
CA PRO A 402 49.61 -8.46 -33.58
C PRO A 402 49.77 -9.68 -32.66
N THR A 403 49.62 -10.84 -33.30
CA THR A 403 50.02 -12.18 -32.87
C THR A 403 51.28 -12.20 -31.99
N VAL A 404 51.13 -12.69 -30.75
CA VAL A 404 52.26 -13.26 -30.01
C VAL A 404 52.57 -14.62 -30.65
N PRO A 405 53.76 -14.86 -31.22
CA PRO A 405 54.13 -16.17 -31.70
C PRO A 405 54.20 -17.12 -30.50
N ILE A 406 53.37 -18.16 -30.48
CA ILE A 406 53.54 -19.26 -29.54
C ILE A 406 54.92 -19.87 -29.81
N PRO A 407 55.87 -19.88 -28.86
CA PRO A 407 57.19 -20.46 -29.10
C PRO A 407 57.03 -21.95 -29.36
N ARG A 408 57.48 -22.44 -30.52
CA ARG A 408 57.60 -23.89 -30.73
C ARG A 408 58.63 -24.42 -29.72
N PRO A 409 58.32 -25.45 -28.91
CA PRO A 409 59.29 -26.05 -28.03
C PRO A 409 60.45 -26.61 -28.89
N ARG A 410 61.69 -26.20 -28.58
CA ARG A 410 62.88 -26.79 -29.20
C ARG A 410 62.99 -28.25 -28.78
N PRO A 411 63.36 -29.17 -29.68
CA PRO A 411 63.62 -30.54 -29.26
C PRO A 411 64.80 -30.53 -28.28
N PRO A 412 64.78 -31.37 -27.23
CA PRO A 412 65.92 -31.50 -26.34
C PRO A 412 67.10 -32.05 -27.14
N SER A 413 68.21 -31.31 -27.15
CA SER A 413 69.48 -31.80 -27.66
C SER A 413 69.94 -33.01 -26.86
N ASP A 414 70.40 -34.03 -27.57
CA ASP A 414 70.87 -35.32 -27.05
C ASP A 414 71.84 -35.17 -25.87
N HIS A 415 71.35 -35.53 -24.68
CA HIS A 415 72.17 -36.10 -23.63
C HIS A 415 71.43 -37.32 -23.06
N THR A 416 71.76 -38.49 -23.60
CA THR A 416 71.60 -39.79 -22.93
C THR A 416 72.93 -40.19 -22.29
N PRO A 417 73.00 -41.20 -21.40
CA PRO A 417 71.96 -41.76 -20.52
C PRO A 417 72.51 -42.08 -19.10
N GLN A 418 71.70 -41.97 -18.04
CA GLN A 418 71.84 -42.90 -16.90
C GLN A 418 70.65 -42.87 -15.92
N ALA A 419 70.34 -44.06 -15.39
CA ALA A 419 69.37 -44.43 -14.34
C ALA A 419 67.88 -44.53 -14.80
N HIS A 420 67.47 -45.62 -15.45
CA HIS A 420 66.94 -46.87 -14.84
C HIS A 420 65.74 -46.74 -13.89
N ASN A 421 64.61 -47.28 -14.37
CA ASN A 421 63.52 -47.95 -13.65
C ASN A 421 62.66 -47.17 -12.64
N ARG A 422 61.46 -46.78 -13.09
CA ARG A 422 60.19 -47.25 -12.50
C ARG A 422 58.98 -46.83 -13.35
N LEU A 423 58.52 -47.75 -14.19
CA LEU A 423 57.18 -47.73 -14.77
C LEU A 423 56.52 -49.06 -14.43
N THR A 424 55.40 -49.03 -13.71
CA THR A 424 54.26 -49.92 -13.96
C THR A 424 53.04 -49.57 -13.12
N LEU A 425 51.90 -49.54 -13.81
CA LEU A 425 50.49 -49.55 -13.35
C LEU A 425 50.04 -48.27 -12.63
N ILE A 426 48.97 -47.61 -13.07
CA ILE A 426 47.59 -48.11 -12.94
C ILE A 426 46.72 -47.70 -14.14
N LYS A 427 46.06 -48.73 -14.69
CA LYS A 427 44.96 -48.68 -15.66
C LYS A 427 43.73 -47.99 -15.09
N THR A 428 43.05 -47.26 -15.97
CA THR A 428 41.61 -46.94 -16.04
C THR A 428 40.70 -47.66 -15.02
N ARG A 429 39.92 -46.87 -14.28
CA ARG A 429 38.72 -47.36 -13.58
C ARG A 429 37.52 -46.54 -14.07
N GLU A 430 36.63 -47.22 -14.78
CA GLU A 430 35.29 -46.78 -15.13
C GLU A 430 34.51 -46.43 -13.86
N VAL A 431 33.73 -45.33 -13.89
CA VAL A 431 32.83 -44.93 -12.81
C VAL A 431 31.43 -45.35 -13.20
N ASP A 432 30.93 -46.36 -12.48
CA ASP A 432 29.57 -46.88 -12.56
C ASP A 432 28.53 -45.83 -12.15
N THR A 433 27.51 -45.69 -12.99
CA THR A 433 26.29 -44.91 -12.75
C THR A 433 25.33 -45.67 -11.82
N SER A 434 25.11 -45.17 -10.60
CA SER A 434 23.86 -45.43 -9.87
C SER A 434 23.54 -44.30 -8.88
N TYR A 435 22.37 -43.69 -9.06
CA TYR A 435 21.76 -42.70 -8.16
C TYR A 435 20.83 -43.41 -7.16
N PRO A 436 20.71 -42.90 -5.92
CA PRO A 436 19.43 -42.94 -5.22
C PRO A 436 18.89 -41.53 -4.95
N THR A 437 17.57 -41.44 -5.06
CA THR A 437 16.72 -40.24 -5.00
C THR A 437 16.41 -39.82 -3.56
N SER A 438 16.26 -38.49 -3.38
CA SER A 438 15.54 -37.74 -2.32
C SER A 438 16.29 -37.25 -1.07
N ALA A 439 16.51 -35.93 -1.02
CA ALA A 439 16.72 -35.14 0.20
C ALA A 439 15.98 -33.77 0.06
N PRO A 440 15.36 -33.21 1.12
CA PRO A 440 14.52 -32.00 1.05
C PRO A 440 15.34 -30.69 1.04
N PRO A 441 14.75 -29.55 0.63
CA PRO A 441 15.50 -28.32 0.35
C PRO A 441 15.90 -27.53 1.61
N PRO A 442 17.02 -26.77 1.58
CA PRO A 442 17.51 -26.01 2.72
C PRO A 442 16.78 -24.66 2.91
N GLN A 443 16.64 -24.26 4.17
CA GLN A 443 16.11 -22.98 4.62
C GLN A 443 17.17 -21.87 4.47
N ASN A 444 16.91 -20.87 3.62
CA ASN A 444 17.77 -19.69 3.48
C ASN A 444 17.46 -18.64 4.55
N GLY A 445 18.24 -18.63 5.63
CA GLY A 445 18.39 -17.49 6.53
C GLY A 445 19.51 -16.57 6.01
N ALA A 446 19.15 -15.38 5.52
CA ALA A 446 20.13 -14.39 5.07
C ALA A 446 20.64 -13.53 6.23
N THR A 447 21.90 -13.75 6.58
CA THR A 447 22.73 -12.95 7.49
C THR A 447 22.86 -11.50 6.98
N THR A 448 22.47 -10.52 7.81
CA THR A 448 22.77 -9.11 7.57
C THR A 448 24.02 -8.71 8.38
N MET A 449 25.05 -8.28 7.66
CA MET A 449 26.27 -7.71 8.24
C MET A 449 25.96 -6.37 8.92
N ARG A 450 26.33 -6.26 10.20
CA ARG A 450 26.18 -5.08 11.05
C ARG A 450 27.45 -4.20 10.93
N PRO A 451 27.37 -2.87 10.76
CA PRO A 451 28.55 -2.00 10.80
C PRO A 451 29.05 -1.80 12.24
N PRO A 452 30.33 -1.45 12.44
CA PRO A 452 30.92 -1.31 13.77
C PRO A 452 30.38 -0.07 14.51
N ALA A 453 30.35 -0.18 15.84
CA ALA A 453 29.93 0.87 16.76
C ALA A 453 31.03 1.92 16.91
N ASP A 454 30.65 3.20 16.85
CA ASP A 454 31.53 4.33 17.16
C ASP A 454 31.29 4.75 18.62
N GLU A 455 32.37 4.78 19.40
CA GLU A 455 32.38 5.08 20.82
C GLU A 455 32.46 6.60 21.07
N THR A 456 31.63 7.06 22.01
CA THR A 456 31.81 8.26 22.87
C THR A 456 31.64 9.66 22.26
N SER A 457 30.52 10.29 22.62
CA SER A 457 30.48 11.72 22.97
C SER A 457 29.46 11.95 24.08
N LYS A 458 29.95 12.48 25.21
CA LYS A 458 29.23 12.72 26.46
C LYS A 458 28.10 13.74 26.25
N ARG A 459 26.89 13.42 26.74
CA ARG A 459 25.77 14.37 26.89
C ARG A 459 25.82 14.99 28.29
N PRO A 460 25.70 16.32 28.45
CA PRO A 460 25.58 16.94 29.77
C PRO A 460 24.15 16.76 30.35
N PRO A 461 23.97 16.87 31.68
CA PRO A 461 22.68 16.61 32.34
C PRO A 461 21.66 17.75 32.15
N PRO A 462 20.36 17.49 32.33
CA PRO A 462 19.31 18.47 32.10
C PRO A 462 19.16 19.45 33.27
N HIS A 463 19.01 20.74 32.94
CA HIS A 463 18.59 21.78 33.88
C HIS A 463 17.11 21.58 34.25
N HIS A 464 16.85 21.54 35.55
CA HIS A 464 15.53 21.79 36.14
C HIS A 464 15.16 23.26 35.93
N CYS A 465 13.97 23.52 35.37
CA CYS A 465 13.28 24.80 35.55
C CYS A 465 12.02 24.54 36.36
N GLU A 466 12.05 25.03 37.60
CA GLU A 466 10.89 25.35 38.41
C GLU A 466 10.12 26.49 37.74
N ASN A 467 8.79 26.37 37.70
CA ASN A 467 7.90 27.49 37.39
C ASN A 467 7.47 28.10 38.72
N ASP A 468 7.88 29.33 38.98
CA ASP A 468 7.22 30.24 39.91
C ASP A 468 6.80 31.50 39.13
N LEU A 469 5.58 31.95 39.45
CA LEU A 469 4.83 33.16 39.05
C LEU A 469 4.06 33.15 37.72
#